data_AF-A0A6L7MNF0-F1
#
_entry.id   AF-A0A6L7MNF0-F1
#
_cell.length_a   1.000
_cell.length_b   1.000
_cell.length_c   1.000
_cell.angle_alpha   90.00
_cell.angle_beta   90.00
_cell.angle_gamma   90.00
#
_symmetry.space_group_name_H-M   'P 1'
#
loop_
_entity.id
_entity.type
_entity.pdbx_description
1 polymer ?
#
loop_
_entity_poly.entity_id
_entity_poly.type
_entity_poly.pdbx_seq_one_letter_code
_entity_poly.pdbx_strand_id
1 'polypeptide(L)'
;MYLRNPVDAKRAFYYIWIAFRCGVLGLRFFNLFKRREADCPEVRAASSDFLEGDMGRRERARIAFHLERCDLCRAFVNTLRATVDLLRSAPALEPPEGFEQRIRDSLRGGGSRDAQVP
;
A
#
# COMPACT_ATOMS: atom_id res chain seq x y z
N MET A 1 -35.45 32.14 -12.61
CA MET A 1 -34.52 32.09 -11.46
C MET A 1 -33.54 30.95 -11.71
N TYR A 2 -32.47 31.23 -12.47
CA TYR A 2 -31.32 30.31 -12.68
C TYR A 2 -30.53 30.22 -11.37
N LEU A 3 -30.01 29.08 -10.91
CA LEU A 3 -28.86 28.28 -11.40
C LEU A 3 -29.09 26.79 -11.01
N ARG A 4 -28.89 25.73 -11.82
CA ARG A 4 -27.72 25.25 -12.60
C ARG A 4 -26.70 24.44 -11.75
N ASN A 5 -26.83 23.10 -11.67
CA ASN A 5 -25.74 22.09 -11.86
C ASN A 5 -26.07 20.64 -11.40
N PRO A 6 -25.63 19.58 -12.11
CA PRO A 6 -25.76 18.18 -11.70
C PRO A 6 -24.72 17.72 -10.63
N VAL A 7 -24.11 18.65 -9.88
CA VAL A 7 -23.03 18.36 -8.92
C VAL A 7 -23.55 18.24 -7.47
N ASP A 8 -24.82 18.59 -7.22
CA ASP A 8 -25.38 18.65 -5.86
C ASP A 8 -25.80 17.28 -5.29
N ALA A 9 -26.01 16.27 -6.13
CA ALA A 9 -26.28 14.90 -5.67
C ALA A 9 -25.07 14.24 -5.00
N LYS A 10 -23.84 14.63 -5.38
CA LYS A 10 -22.59 14.09 -4.78
C LYS A 10 -22.26 14.74 -3.42
N ARG A 11 -22.82 15.92 -3.13
CA ARG A 11 -22.66 16.61 -1.84
C ARG A 11 -23.58 16.05 -0.76
N ALA A 12 -24.78 15.56 -1.10
CA ALA A 12 -25.66 14.90 -0.13
C ALA A 12 -25.05 13.57 0.38
N PHE A 13 -24.34 12.82 -0.47
CA PHE A 13 -23.58 11.64 -0.06
C PHE A 13 -22.35 11.97 0.79
N TYR A 14 -21.74 13.14 0.57
CA TYR A 14 -20.57 13.61 1.32
C TYR A 14 -20.89 13.89 2.79
N TYR A 15 -22.07 14.45 3.11
CA TYR A 15 -22.46 14.76 4.50
C TYR A 15 -22.95 13.54 5.29
N ILE A 16 -23.50 12.51 4.65
CA ILE A 16 -23.81 11.21 5.28
C ILE A 16 -22.51 10.43 5.58
N TRP A 17 -21.45 10.65 4.82
CA TRP A 17 -20.16 9.98 4.95
C TRP A 17 -19.20 10.62 5.99
N ILE A 18 -19.51 11.82 6.50
CA ILE A 18 -18.74 12.45 7.59
C ILE A 18 -19.19 11.92 8.96
N ALA A 19 -20.46 11.58 9.13
CA ALA A 19 -21.01 11.09 10.41
C ALA A 19 -20.56 9.67 10.81
N PHE A 20 -19.98 8.90 9.89
CA PHE A 20 -19.47 7.53 10.14
C PHE A 20 -17.94 7.46 10.30
N ARG A 21 -17.23 8.59 10.28
CA ARG A 21 -15.83 8.66 9.83
C ARG A 21 -14.74 8.70 10.92
N CYS A 22 -15.07 8.70 12.20
CA CYS A 22 -14.12 8.59 13.34
C CYS A 22 -14.97 8.85 14.60
N GLY A 23 -14.99 8.10 15.69
CA GLY A 23 -14.20 7.01 16.25
C GLY A 23 -14.77 6.78 17.67
N VAL A 24 -14.35 5.71 18.36
CA VAL A 24 -14.56 5.47 19.82
C VAL A 24 -15.78 4.62 20.25
N LEU A 25 -16.83 4.37 19.46
CA LEU A 25 -17.92 3.46 19.90
C LEU A 25 -18.33 2.39 18.89
N GLY A 26 -18.25 1.13 19.31
CA GLY A 26 -19.10 0.06 18.78
C GLY A 26 -18.42 -0.93 17.83
N LEU A 27 -17.44 -1.67 18.37
CA LEU A 27 -17.18 -3.06 17.99
C LEU A 27 -18.51 -3.83 17.81
N ARG A 28 -19.10 -3.82 16.60
CA ARG A 28 -20.13 -4.78 16.16
C ARG A 28 -20.76 -4.58 14.77
N PHE A 29 -20.56 -3.46 14.07
CA PHE A 29 -21.00 -3.34 12.67
C PHE A 29 -19.98 -3.84 11.64
N PHE A 30 -18.72 -3.98 12.05
CA PHE A 30 -17.58 -4.39 11.21
C PHE A 30 -17.57 -5.90 10.85
N ASN A 31 -18.45 -6.72 11.44
CA ASN A 31 -18.34 -8.19 11.44
C ASN A 31 -19.29 -8.91 10.46
N LEU A 32 -19.97 -8.20 9.54
CA LEU A 32 -20.93 -8.80 8.58
C LEU A 32 -20.50 -8.74 7.09
N PHE A 33 -19.43 -8.03 6.73
CA PHE A 33 -18.89 -7.96 5.35
C PHE A 33 -17.67 -8.87 5.10
N LYS A 34 -17.42 -9.80 6.03
CA LYS A 34 -16.12 -10.44 6.30
C LYS A 34 -15.69 -11.58 5.34
N ARG A 35 -15.98 -11.53 4.03
CA ARG A 35 -15.55 -12.63 3.13
C ARG A 35 -14.88 -12.27 1.80
N ARG A 36 -14.74 -10.99 1.41
CA ARG A 36 -14.07 -10.62 0.13
C ARG A 36 -13.30 -9.29 0.07
N GLU A 37 -13.30 -8.47 1.12
CA GLU A 37 -12.65 -7.15 1.14
C GLU A 37 -11.53 -7.13 2.19
N ALA A 38 -10.40 -6.49 1.87
CA ALA A 38 -9.26 -6.38 2.79
C ALA A 38 -9.59 -5.43 3.95
N ASP A 39 -9.05 -5.70 5.14
CA ASP A 39 -9.18 -4.80 6.30
C ASP A 39 -7.99 -3.83 6.46
N CYS A 40 -8.09 -2.86 7.38
CA CYS A 40 -7.04 -1.85 7.55
C CYS A 40 -5.68 -2.45 7.94
N PRO A 41 -5.59 -3.42 8.90
CA PRO A 41 -4.34 -4.12 9.17
C PRO A 41 -3.76 -4.85 7.96
N GLU A 42 -4.57 -5.59 7.20
CA GLU A 42 -4.15 -6.32 5.99
C GLU A 42 -3.58 -5.35 4.95
N VAL A 43 -4.29 -4.24 4.67
CA VAL A 43 -3.83 -3.23 3.72
C VAL A 43 -2.53 -2.55 4.15
N ARG A 44 -2.33 -2.31 5.46
CA ARG A 44 -1.08 -1.73 5.96
C ARG A 44 0.08 -2.73 5.84
N ALA A 45 -0.16 -3.99 6.17
CA ALA A 45 0.85 -5.04 6.04
C ALA A 45 1.26 -5.26 4.57
N ALA A 46 0.29 -5.28 3.65
CA ALA A 46 0.52 -5.48 2.23
C ALA A 46 0.89 -4.19 1.47
N SER A 47 1.15 -3.08 2.17
CA SER A 47 1.38 -1.78 1.53
C SER A 47 2.67 -1.72 0.71
N SER A 48 3.75 -2.35 1.18
CA SER A 48 5.02 -2.45 0.44
C SER A 48 4.82 -3.23 -0.86
N ASP A 49 4.32 -4.47 -0.79
CA ASP A 49 4.03 -5.32 -1.94
C ASP A 49 3.07 -4.65 -2.94
N PHE A 50 2.09 -3.90 -2.43
CA PHE A 50 1.16 -3.14 -3.26
C PHE A 50 1.87 -2.03 -4.05
N LEU A 51 2.85 -1.34 -3.45
CA LEU A 51 3.64 -0.30 -4.10
C LEU A 51 4.66 -0.87 -5.09
N GLU A 52 5.25 -2.01 -4.78
CA GLU A 52 6.31 -2.64 -5.59
C GLU A 52 5.76 -3.45 -6.76
N GLY A 53 4.49 -3.84 -6.71
CA GLY A 53 3.89 -4.64 -7.77
C GLY A 53 3.85 -6.13 -7.45
N ASP A 54 4.40 -6.54 -6.31
CA ASP A 54 4.71 -7.91 -5.93
C ASP A 54 3.52 -8.62 -5.27
N MET A 55 2.37 -8.60 -5.96
CA MET A 55 1.17 -9.29 -5.52
C MET A 55 0.27 -9.73 -6.68
N GLY A 56 -0.50 -10.78 -6.43
CA GLY A 56 -1.45 -11.34 -7.39
C GLY A 56 -2.59 -10.38 -7.73
N ARG A 57 -3.18 -10.51 -8.94
CA ARG A 57 -4.25 -9.60 -9.41
C ARG A 57 -5.45 -9.51 -8.47
N ARG A 58 -5.86 -10.64 -7.87
CA ARG A 58 -7.01 -10.69 -6.95
C ARG A 58 -6.74 -9.93 -5.66
N GLU A 59 -5.53 -10.04 -5.13
CA GLU A 59 -5.11 -9.36 -3.91
C GLU A 59 -4.99 -7.86 -4.11
N ARG A 60 -4.35 -7.45 -5.21
CA ARG A 60 -4.31 -6.04 -5.63
C ARG A 60 -5.71 -5.43 -5.73
N ALA A 61 -6.66 -6.14 -6.32
CA ALA A 61 -8.04 -5.67 -6.43
C ALA A 61 -8.72 -5.49 -5.06
N ARG A 62 -8.50 -6.42 -4.12
CA ARG A 62 -9.04 -6.31 -2.75
C ARG A 62 -8.48 -5.10 -2.01
N ILE A 63 -7.17 -4.87 -2.11
CA ILE A 63 -6.50 -3.72 -1.47
C ILE A 63 -6.94 -2.41 -2.13
N ALA A 64 -6.97 -2.34 -3.47
CA ALA A 64 -7.43 -1.16 -4.19
C ALA A 64 -8.87 -0.77 -3.81
N PHE A 65 -9.77 -1.77 -3.71
CA PHE A 65 -11.15 -1.55 -3.29
C PHE A 65 -11.25 -0.96 -1.87
N HIS A 66 -10.40 -1.40 -0.94
CA HIS A 66 -10.32 -0.80 0.40
C HIS A 66 -9.78 0.63 0.36
N LEU A 67 -8.73 0.89 -0.42
CA LEU A 67 -8.14 2.24 -0.54
C LEU A 67 -9.14 3.26 -1.10
N GLU A 68 -10.06 2.84 -1.97
CA GLU A 68 -11.17 3.65 -2.46
C GLU A 68 -12.15 4.09 -1.35
N ARG A 69 -12.23 3.36 -0.24
CA ARG A 69 -13.23 3.55 0.84
C ARG A 69 -12.65 4.01 2.16
N CYS A 70 -11.35 3.83 2.38
CA CYS A 70 -10.70 4.22 3.62
C CYS A 70 -9.67 5.33 3.38
N ASP A 71 -10.03 6.56 3.70
CA ASP A 71 -9.14 7.73 3.56
C ASP A 71 -7.86 7.58 4.40
N LEU A 72 -7.94 6.95 5.58
CA LEU A 72 -6.78 6.74 6.45
C LEU A 72 -5.75 5.79 5.81
N CYS A 73 -6.20 4.67 5.23
CA CYS A 73 -5.31 3.74 4.53
C CYS A 73 -4.78 4.36 3.24
N ARG A 74 -5.58 5.17 2.53
CA ARG A 74 -5.12 5.91 1.36
C ARG A 74 -4.04 6.91 1.69
N ALA A 75 -4.23 7.71 2.75
CA ALA A 75 -3.23 8.65 3.22
C ALA A 75 -1.94 7.92 3.63
N PHE A 76 -2.05 6.82 4.37
CA PHE A 76 -0.91 5.99 4.75
C PHE A 76 -0.11 5.49 3.54
N VAL A 77 -0.76 4.84 2.57
CA VAL A 77 -0.08 4.31 1.36
C VAL A 77 0.53 5.44 0.52
N ASN A 78 -0.13 6.59 0.43
CA ASN A 78 0.41 7.75 -0.28
C ASN A 78 1.65 8.33 0.42
N THR A 79 1.65 8.42 1.76
CA THR A 79 2.83 8.84 2.52
C THR A 79 3.97 7.85 2.32
N LEU A 80 3.71 6.54 2.39
CA LEU A 80 4.73 5.52 2.15
C LEU A 80 5.31 5.65 0.73
N ARG A 81 4.45 5.82 -0.29
CA ARG A 81 4.88 6.05 -1.67
C ARG A 81 5.79 7.27 -1.77
N ALA A 82 5.39 8.40 -1.19
CA ALA A 82 6.19 9.63 -1.22
C ALA A 82 7.55 9.44 -0.56
N THR A 83 7.63 8.71 0.55
CA THR A 83 8.91 8.36 1.20
C THR A 83 9.79 7.49 0.31
N VAL A 84 9.22 6.47 -0.34
CA VAL A 84 9.95 5.60 -1.27
C VAL A 84 10.47 6.39 -2.47
N ASP A 85 9.63 7.24 -3.05
CA ASP A 85 10.00 8.07 -4.20
C ASP A 85 11.10 9.08 -3.83
N LEU A 86 11.03 9.67 -2.63
CA LEU A 86 12.07 10.55 -2.10
C LEU A 86 13.40 9.81 -1.98
N LEU A 87 13.40 8.60 -1.40
CA LEU A 87 14.63 7.81 -1.27
C LEU A 87 15.20 7.39 -2.63
N ARG A 88 14.34 7.04 -3.60
CA ARG A 88 14.74 6.71 -4.97
C ARG A 88 15.29 7.91 -5.74
N SER A 89 14.92 9.12 -5.36
CA SER A 89 15.41 10.36 -5.97
C SER A 89 16.83 10.73 -5.53
N ALA A 90 17.39 10.05 -4.51
CA ALA A 90 18.74 10.30 -4.05
C ALA A 90 19.77 9.98 -5.15
N PRO A 91 20.89 10.74 -5.25
CA PRO A 91 21.95 10.46 -6.22
C PRO A 91 22.47 9.03 -6.09
N ALA A 92 22.59 8.34 -7.22
CA ALA A 92 23.25 7.05 -7.27
C ALA A 92 24.72 7.22 -6.84
N LEU A 93 25.18 6.35 -5.94
CA LEU A 93 26.58 6.29 -5.54
C LEU A 93 27.31 5.35 -6.49
N GLU A 94 28.39 5.85 -7.09
CA GLU A 94 29.30 5.00 -7.84
C GLU A 94 30.00 4.02 -6.88
N PRO A 95 29.96 2.71 -7.16
CA PRO A 95 30.64 1.75 -6.33
C PRO A 95 32.17 1.95 -6.40
N PRO A 96 32.91 1.71 -5.30
CA PRO A 96 34.37 1.80 -5.33
C PRO A 96 34.99 0.86 -6.36
N GLU A 97 36.16 1.21 -6.87
CA GLU A 97 36.89 0.38 -7.82
C GLU A 97 37.05 -1.07 -7.30
N GLY A 98 36.85 -2.03 -8.21
CA GLY A 98 36.92 -3.46 -7.91
C GLY A 98 35.77 -4.02 -7.07
N PHE A 99 34.73 -3.24 -6.75
CA PHE A 99 33.57 -3.72 -5.98
C PHE A 99 32.88 -4.92 -6.62
N GLU A 100 32.63 -4.86 -7.93
CA GLU A 100 32.02 -5.98 -8.67
C GLU A 100 32.86 -7.26 -8.60
N GLN A 101 34.19 -7.12 -8.69
CA GLN A 101 35.11 -8.24 -8.62
C GLN A 101 35.09 -8.89 -7.22
N ARG A 102 35.06 -8.08 -6.15
CA ARG A 102 34.92 -8.58 -4.78
C ARG A 102 33.61 -9.34 -4.57
N ILE A 103 32.49 -8.85 -5.11
CA ILE A 103 31.19 -9.55 -5.06
C ILE A 103 31.28 -10.89 -5.79
N ARG A 104 31.85 -10.89 -7.01
CA ARG A 104 32.02 -12.10 -7.82
C ARG A 104 32.87 -13.16 -7.12
N ASP A 105 33.96 -12.76 -6.48
CA ASP A 105 34.84 -13.68 -5.75
C ASP A 105 34.17 -14.22 -4.49
N SER A 106 33.37 -13.40 -3.78
CA SER A 106 32.58 -13.84 -2.64
C SER A 106 31.51 -14.88 -3.02
N LEU A 107 30.77 -14.67 -4.12
CA LEU A 107 29.77 -15.63 -4.60
C LEU A 107 30.41 -16.96 -5.04
N ARG A 108 31.61 -16.91 -5.64
CA ARG A 108 32.37 -18.11 -6.02
C ARG A 108 32.92 -18.87 -4.81
N GLY A 109 33.32 -18.18 -3.75
CA GLY A 109 33.77 -18.79 -2.49
C GLY A 109 32.65 -19.31 -1.58
N GLY A 110 31.42 -18.81 -1.77
CA GLY A 110 30.23 -19.16 -0.98
C GLY A 110 29.32 -20.24 -1.57
N GLY A 111 29.59 -20.72 -2.79
CA GLY A 111 28.73 -21.62 -3.57
C GLY A 111 28.50 -23.04 -3.03
N SER A 112 28.74 -23.31 -1.74
CA SER A 112 28.62 -24.65 -1.13
C SER A 112 27.74 -24.70 0.14
N ARG A 113 26.91 -23.69 0.45
CA ARG A 113 26.09 -23.70 1.70
C ARG A 113 24.57 -23.56 1.56
N ASP A 114 24.01 -23.39 0.36
CA ASP A 114 22.56 -23.14 0.20
C ASP A 114 21.74 -24.32 -0.34
N ALA A 115 22.24 -25.55 -0.17
CA ALA A 115 21.47 -26.77 -0.41
C ALA A 115 20.94 -27.38 0.90
N GLN A 116 20.29 -26.60 1.76
CA GLN A 116 19.31 -27.12 2.72
C GLN A 116 18.44 -25.98 3.28
N VAL A 117 17.21 -25.85 2.80
CA VAL A 117 16.13 -25.12 3.49
C VAL A 117 14.99 -26.11 3.71
N PRO A 118 14.72 -26.55 4.96
CA PRO A 118 13.49 -27.29 5.31
C PRO A 118 12.24 -26.39 5.31
#